data_AF-A0A529QB77-F1
#
_entry.id   AF-A0A529QB77-F1
#
_cell.length_a   1.000
_cell.length_b   1.000
_cell.length_c   1.000
_cell.angle_alpha   90.00
_cell.angle_beta   90.00
_cell.angle_gamma   90.00
#
_symmetry.space_group_name_H-M   'P 1'
#
loop_
_entity.id
_entity.type
_entity.pdbx_description
1 polymer ?
#
loop_
_entity_poly.entity_id
_entity_poly.type
_entity_poly.pdbx_seq_one_letter_code
_entity_poly.pdbx_strand_id
1 'polypeptide(L)'
;GEESGSLERADKPGLGILSDPDVLVLRRGTEAVTTTPEIRAFLHGPEPLIVTKANAKSLVHRRIYLDYVGVKTYTAKGALAGELRIVGLFTSTAYTRSVMKIPYLRSKAETIIAKSGFNPNDHSGKALINVLESYPRDEFFQVPVPVLRKHANAILGLVERPRIRALVRADQFDRFVSILVFVPRDRYDSV
;
A
#
# COMPACT_ATOMS: atom_id res chain seq x y z
N GLY A 1 -9.08 -0.11 -25.52
CA GLY A 1 -9.77 1.18 -25.32
C GLY A 1 -10.02 1.43 -23.85
N GLU A 2 -10.46 2.62 -23.46
CA GLU A 2 -10.66 3.01 -22.06
C GLU A 2 -11.73 2.20 -21.29
N GLU A 3 -12.49 1.31 -21.92
CA GLU A 3 -13.44 0.39 -21.24
C GLU A 3 -13.13 -1.11 -21.44
N SER A 4 -12.30 -1.46 -22.43
CA SER A 4 -12.05 -2.85 -22.88
C SER A 4 -10.58 -3.16 -23.17
N GLY A 5 -9.68 -2.22 -22.88
CA GLY A 5 -8.27 -2.32 -23.23
C GLY A 5 -7.53 -3.37 -22.42
N SER A 6 -6.78 -4.23 -23.11
CA SER A 6 -5.69 -5.01 -22.53
C SER A 6 -4.47 -4.12 -22.30
N LEU A 7 -3.75 -4.38 -21.22
CA LEU A 7 -2.40 -3.86 -21.07
C LEU A 7 -1.44 -4.78 -21.81
N GLU A 8 -0.73 -4.22 -22.78
CA GLU A 8 0.35 -4.89 -23.48
C GLU A 8 1.70 -4.34 -22.99
N ARG A 9 2.73 -5.19 -23.00
CA ARG A 9 4.09 -4.72 -22.71
C ARG A 9 4.47 -3.75 -23.83
N ALA A 10 5.04 -2.61 -23.46
CA ALA A 10 5.57 -1.67 -24.44
C ALA A 10 6.73 -2.32 -25.23
N ASP A 11 6.99 -1.84 -26.45
CA ASP A 11 8.12 -2.25 -27.31
C ASP A 11 9.50 -1.88 -26.74
N LYS A 12 9.58 -1.49 -25.47
CA LYS A 12 10.82 -1.20 -24.76
C LYS A 12 11.19 -2.41 -23.90
N PRO A 13 12.47 -2.80 -23.85
CA PRO A 13 12.91 -3.89 -23.01
C PRO A 13 12.64 -3.57 -21.54
N GLY A 14 12.06 -4.54 -20.82
CA GLY A 14 11.97 -4.47 -19.37
C GLY A 14 13.36 -4.46 -18.73
N LEU A 15 13.46 -3.90 -17.53
CA LEU A 15 14.72 -3.82 -16.78
C LEU A 15 14.73 -4.78 -15.60
N GLY A 16 15.92 -5.22 -15.19
CA GLY A 16 16.10 -6.11 -14.04
C GLY A 16 15.31 -7.42 -14.22
N ILE A 17 14.57 -7.84 -13.20
CA ILE A 17 13.75 -9.06 -13.26
C ILE A 17 12.61 -8.98 -14.29
N LEU A 18 12.25 -7.78 -14.77
CA LEU A 18 11.18 -7.60 -15.75
C LEU A 18 11.68 -7.70 -17.21
N SER A 19 12.99 -7.84 -17.43
CA SER A 19 13.55 -8.14 -18.76
C SER A 19 13.07 -9.50 -19.28
N ASP A 20 12.83 -10.44 -18.36
CA ASP A 20 12.24 -11.73 -18.64
C ASP A 20 10.70 -11.60 -18.82
N PRO A 21 10.15 -11.94 -20.00
CA PRO A 21 8.71 -11.91 -20.26
C PRO A 21 7.91 -12.85 -19.34
N ASP A 22 8.53 -13.94 -18.87
CA ASP A 22 7.89 -15.00 -18.09
C ASP A 22 7.85 -14.70 -16.57
N VAL A 23 8.47 -13.59 -16.14
CA VAL A 23 8.36 -13.09 -14.76
C VAL A 23 6.99 -12.43 -14.56
N LEU A 24 6.05 -13.24 -14.07
CA LEU A 24 4.70 -12.78 -13.74
C LEU A 24 4.63 -12.29 -12.28
N VAL A 25 4.70 -10.98 -12.12
CA VAL A 25 4.71 -10.30 -10.81
C VAL A 25 3.33 -10.21 -10.15
N LEU A 26 2.27 -10.27 -10.94
CA LEU A 26 0.87 -10.36 -10.51
C LEU A 26 0.28 -11.63 -11.17
N ARG A 27 -0.12 -12.63 -10.36
CA ARG A 27 -0.80 -13.86 -10.81
C ARG A 27 -2.07 -14.08 -9.99
N ARG A 28 -3.07 -14.74 -10.56
CA ARG A 28 -4.18 -15.36 -9.83
C ARG A 28 -4.21 -16.84 -10.24
N GLY A 29 -3.84 -17.74 -9.33
CA GLY A 29 -3.63 -19.15 -9.68
C GLY A 29 -2.40 -19.38 -10.57
N THR A 30 -2.56 -20.19 -11.62
CA THR A 30 -1.50 -20.57 -12.57
C THR A 30 -1.35 -19.62 -13.76
N GLU A 31 -2.27 -18.67 -13.95
CA GLU A 31 -2.29 -17.81 -15.13
C GLU A 31 -1.53 -16.50 -14.95
N ALA A 32 -0.84 -16.09 -16.01
CA ALA A 32 -0.31 -14.76 -16.20
C ALA A 32 -1.48 -13.78 -16.34
N VAL A 33 -1.69 -12.92 -15.34
CA VAL A 33 -2.73 -11.92 -15.44
C VAL A 33 -2.09 -10.55 -15.55
N THR A 34 -1.80 -10.13 -16.78
CA THR A 34 -1.32 -8.77 -17.08
C THR A 34 -2.41 -7.71 -16.84
N THR A 35 -3.68 -8.15 -16.80
CA THR A 35 -4.87 -7.32 -16.68
C THR A 35 -5.90 -8.00 -15.75
N THR A 36 -5.63 -8.02 -14.44
CA THR A 36 -6.63 -8.54 -13.47
C THR A 36 -7.80 -7.55 -13.39
N PRO A 37 -9.00 -7.96 -12.98
CA PRO A 37 -10.12 -7.04 -12.73
C PRO A 37 -9.73 -5.85 -11.85
N GLU A 38 -8.82 -6.08 -10.90
CA GLU A 38 -8.36 -5.10 -9.93
C GLU A 38 -7.31 -4.16 -10.52
N ILE A 39 -6.43 -4.65 -11.42
CA ILE A 39 -5.56 -3.74 -12.22
C ILE A 39 -6.44 -2.87 -13.11
N ARG A 40 -7.49 -3.42 -13.74
CA ARG A 40 -8.44 -2.60 -14.52
C ARG A 40 -9.14 -1.58 -13.63
N ALA A 41 -9.67 -2.00 -12.48
CA ALA A 41 -10.30 -1.10 -11.53
C ALA A 41 -9.35 0.03 -11.10
N PHE A 42 -8.07 -0.28 -10.85
CA PHE A 42 -7.05 0.73 -10.64
C PHE A 42 -6.91 1.65 -11.85
N LEU A 43 -6.71 1.12 -13.06
CA LEU A 43 -6.53 1.90 -14.29
C LEU A 43 -7.68 2.85 -14.60
N HIS A 44 -8.92 2.42 -14.35
CA HIS A 44 -10.11 3.24 -14.52
C HIS A 44 -10.43 4.12 -13.29
N GLY A 45 -9.79 3.86 -12.15
CA GLY A 45 -9.94 4.63 -10.92
C GLY A 45 -9.31 6.03 -10.99
N PRO A 46 -9.65 6.93 -10.07
CA PRO A 46 -9.06 8.27 -10.01
C PRO A 46 -7.61 8.27 -9.50
N GLU A 47 -7.14 7.19 -8.85
CA GLU A 47 -5.82 7.15 -8.23
C GLU A 47 -4.70 7.05 -9.28
N PRO A 48 -3.67 7.91 -9.24
CA PRO A 48 -2.55 7.86 -10.20
C PRO A 48 -1.52 6.78 -9.88
N LEU A 49 -1.55 6.23 -8.65
CA LEU A 49 -0.53 5.33 -8.10
C LEU A 49 -1.17 4.22 -7.28
N ILE A 50 -0.73 2.98 -7.52
CA ILE A 50 -1.05 1.81 -6.71
C ILE A 50 0.23 1.21 -6.14
N VAL A 51 0.17 0.76 -4.88
CA VAL A 51 1.21 -0.07 -4.26
C VAL A 51 0.55 -1.33 -3.72
N THR A 52 1.10 -2.49 -4.04
CA THR A 52 0.60 -3.80 -3.60
C THR A 52 1.74 -4.81 -3.45
N LYS A 53 1.51 -5.93 -2.77
CA LYS A 53 2.45 -7.06 -2.83
C LYS A 53 2.39 -7.78 -4.18
N ALA A 54 3.55 -8.08 -4.74
CA ALA A 54 3.73 -8.97 -5.86
C ALA A 54 3.76 -10.43 -5.38
N ASN A 55 3.48 -11.38 -6.27
CA ASN A 55 3.54 -12.81 -5.94
C ASN A 55 4.97 -13.36 -5.98
N ALA A 56 5.86 -12.67 -6.69
CA ALA A 56 7.26 -13.01 -6.76
C ALA A 56 7.96 -12.65 -5.43
N LYS A 57 8.83 -13.55 -4.96
CA LYS A 57 9.67 -13.32 -3.79
C LYS A 57 11.03 -12.79 -4.22
N SER A 58 11.61 -11.90 -3.41
CA SER A 58 12.98 -11.46 -3.61
C SER A 58 13.94 -12.64 -3.41
N LEU A 59 14.91 -12.76 -4.32
CA LEU A 59 16.03 -13.70 -4.21
C LEU A 59 17.22 -13.09 -3.45
N VAL A 60 17.21 -11.77 -3.22
CA VAL A 60 18.34 -11.02 -2.64
C VAL A 60 17.86 -10.26 -1.39
N HIS A 61 18.78 -10.02 -0.45
CA HIS A 61 18.60 -9.34 0.83
C HIS A 61 17.72 -10.07 1.85
N ARG A 62 16.47 -10.42 1.51
CA ARG A 62 15.57 -11.21 2.36
C ARG A 62 14.49 -11.87 1.51
N ARG A 63 14.15 -13.11 1.84
CA ARG A 63 13.18 -13.93 1.09
C ARG A 63 11.74 -13.56 1.45
N ILE A 64 11.30 -12.38 1.03
CA ILE A 64 9.93 -11.87 1.21
C ILE A 64 9.28 -11.56 -0.14
N TYR A 65 7.96 -11.39 -0.16
CA TYR A 65 7.23 -10.93 -1.34
C TYR A 65 7.69 -9.53 -1.75
N LEU A 66 7.91 -9.35 -3.05
CA LEU A 66 8.27 -8.06 -3.64
C LEU A 66 7.10 -7.09 -3.53
N ASP A 67 7.41 -5.81 -3.51
CA ASP A 67 6.47 -4.71 -3.67
C ASP A 67 6.30 -4.40 -5.16
N TYR A 68 5.06 -4.20 -5.58
CA TYR A 68 4.66 -3.73 -6.89
C TYR A 68 4.19 -2.29 -6.77
N VAL A 69 4.76 -1.40 -7.56
CA VAL A 69 4.37 0.00 -7.68
C VAL A 69 3.94 0.26 -9.13
N GLY A 70 2.67 0.59 -9.31
CA GLY A 70 2.08 0.91 -10.60
C GLY A 70 1.77 2.39 -10.70
N VAL A 71 2.40 3.09 -11.66
CA VAL A 71 2.18 4.52 -11.90
C VAL A 71 1.47 4.67 -13.23
N LYS A 72 0.30 5.30 -13.26
CA LYS A 72 -0.39 5.59 -14.51
C LYS A 72 0.40 6.57 -15.35
N THR A 73 0.49 6.30 -16.64
CA THR A 73 1.01 7.25 -17.62
C THR A 73 -0.16 7.80 -18.43
N TYR A 74 -0.08 9.08 -18.77
CA TYR A 74 -1.12 9.77 -19.51
C TYR A 74 -0.54 10.35 -20.79
N THR A 75 -1.36 10.41 -21.83
CA THR A 75 -1.05 11.12 -23.07
C THR A 75 -1.01 12.63 -22.82
N ALA A 76 -0.45 13.41 -23.76
CA ALA A 76 -0.48 14.88 -23.69
C ALA A 76 -1.91 15.47 -23.59
N LYS A 77 -2.93 14.69 -23.99
CA LYS A 77 -4.35 15.07 -23.91
C LYS A 77 -5.02 14.65 -22.60
N GLY A 78 -4.28 14.06 -21.66
CA GLY A 78 -4.79 13.62 -20.35
C GLY A 78 -5.49 12.25 -20.35
N ALA A 79 -5.59 11.58 -21.50
CA ALA A 79 -6.13 10.21 -21.59
C ALA A 79 -5.11 9.19 -21.08
N LEU A 80 -5.57 8.08 -20.48
CA LEU A 80 -4.70 7.01 -19.98
C LEU A 80 -3.89 6.40 -21.13
N ALA A 81 -2.56 6.45 -21.03
CA ALA A 81 -1.64 5.88 -22.02
C ALA A 81 -1.12 4.48 -21.63
N GLY A 82 -1.09 4.18 -20.32
CA GLY A 82 -0.59 2.92 -19.81
C GLY A 82 -0.11 3.02 -18.36
N GLU A 83 0.89 2.21 -18.03
CA GLU A 83 1.41 2.07 -16.67
C GLU A 83 2.93 1.88 -16.67
N LEU A 84 3.63 2.62 -15.83
CA LEU A 84 5.00 2.31 -15.42
C LEU A 84 4.96 1.36 -14.22
N ARG A 85 5.59 0.20 -14.37
CA ARG A 85 5.67 -0.82 -13.32
C ARG A 85 7.06 -0.85 -12.73
N ILE A 86 7.13 -0.76 -11.40
CA ILE A 86 8.35 -0.92 -10.62
C ILE A 86 8.12 -2.07 -9.65
N VAL A 87 9.01 -3.06 -9.67
CA VAL A 87 8.92 -4.23 -8.79
C VAL A 87 10.23 -4.41 -8.06
N GLY A 88 10.18 -4.49 -6.74
CA GLY A 88 11.37 -4.48 -5.91
C GLY A 88 11.06 -4.57 -4.43
N LEU A 89 12.01 -4.18 -3.58
CA LEU A 89 11.78 -3.98 -2.16
C LEU A 89 11.98 -2.50 -1.84
N PHE A 90 11.15 -1.96 -0.96
CA PHE A 90 11.45 -0.67 -0.37
C PHE A 90 12.78 -0.70 0.40
N THR A 91 13.55 0.38 0.28
CA THR A 91 14.79 0.58 1.05
C THR A 91 14.48 0.79 2.54
N SER A 92 15.46 0.57 3.41
CA SER A 92 15.34 0.82 4.87
C SER A 92 14.82 2.22 5.19
N THR A 93 15.20 3.22 4.39
CA THR A 93 14.77 4.61 4.53
C THR A 93 13.26 4.82 4.38
N ALA A 94 12.56 3.96 3.63
CA ALA A 94 11.11 4.04 3.52
C ALA A 94 10.43 3.73 4.87
N TYR A 95 11.02 2.84 5.67
CA TYR A 95 10.48 2.37 6.95
C TYR A 95 10.76 3.33 8.10
N THR A 96 11.87 4.07 8.05
CA THR A 96 12.30 4.95 9.15
C THR A 96 11.95 6.41 8.93
N ARG A 97 11.71 6.83 7.68
CA ARG A 97 11.34 8.22 7.37
C ARG A 97 9.89 8.51 7.78
N SER A 98 9.65 9.70 8.34
CA SER A 98 8.30 10.17 8.68
C SER A 98 7.31 10.02 7.52
N VAL A 99 6.06 9.61 7.80
CA VAL A 99 5.00 9.53 6.77
C VAL A 99 4.74 10.89 6.12
N MET A 100 4.95 11.97 6.87
CA MET A 100 4.81 13.36 6.40
C MET A 100 5.93 13.79 5.44
N LYS A 101 6.97 12.96 5.25
CA LYS A 101 8.09 13.25 4.33
C LYS A 101 8.06 12.40 3.06
N ILE A 102 7.12 11.46 2.92
CA ILE A 102 6.94 10.65 1.72
C ILE A 102 5.67 11.16 1.02
N PRO A 103 5.74 11.78 -0.17
CA PRO A 103 4.61 12.51 -0.77
C PRO A 103 3.28 11.73 -0.81
N TYR A 104 3.33 10.47 -1.21
CA TYR A 104 2.15 9.61 -1.28
C TYR A 104 1.54 9.33 0.11
N LEU A 105 2.38 9.03 1.11
CA LEU A 105 1.92 8.76 2.47
C LEU A 105 1.45 10.05 3.17
N ARG A 106 2.15 11.16 2.94
CA ARG A 106 1.80 12.49 3.44
C ARG A 106 0.38 12.86 3.01
N SER A 107 0.06 12.71 1.72
CA SER A 107 -1.29 13.01 1.21
C SER A 107 -2.38 12.20 1.93
N LYS A 108 -2.15 10.90 2.15
CA LYS A 108 -3.05 10.05 2.93
C LYS A 108 -3.15 10.51 4.40
N ALA A 109 -2.01 10.80 5.04
CA ALA A 109 -1.94 11.23 6.44
C ALA A 109 -2.67 12.57 6.65
N GLU A 110 -2.39 13.58 5.81
CA GLU A 110 -3.05 14.88 5.84
C GLU A 110 -4.56 14.75 5.66
N THR A 111 -5.00 13.88 4.74
CA THR A 111 -6.44 13.62 4.55
C THR A 111 -7.09 13.06 5.82
N ILE A 112 -6.38 12.21 6.57
CA ILE A 112 -6.90 11.63 7.82
C ILE A 112 -6.91 12.66 8.93
N ILE A 113 -5.83 13.43 9.08
CA ILE A 113 -5.72 14.51 10.07
C ILE A 113 -6.84 15.53 9.84
N ALA A 114 -7.02 16.00 8.61
CA ALA A 114 -8.08 16.95 8.25
C ALA A 114 -9.48 16.39 8.55
N LYS A 115 -9.72 15.10 8.28
CA LYS A 115 -11.01 14.43 8.55
C LYS A 115 -11.23 14.05 10.02
N SER A 116 -10.22 14.17 10.88
CA SER A 116 -10.33 13.83 12.30
C SER A 116 -11.02 14.92 13.12
N GLY A 117 -10.97 16.18 12.67
CA GLY A 117 -11.42 17.35 13.43
C GLY A 117 -10.53 17.70 14.63
N PHE A 118 -9.43 16.97 14.87
CA PHE A 118 -8.49 17.30 15.93
C PHE A 118 -7.59 18.46 15.54
N ASN A 119 -7.33 19.35 16.48
CA ASN A 119 -6.24 20.30 16.38
C ASN A 119 -4.89 19.54 16.46
N PRO A 120 -4.01 19.64 15.45
CA PRO A 120 -2.73 18.93 15.42
C PRO A 120 -1.81 19.22 16.62
N ASN A 121 -1.99 20.38 17.27
CA ASN A 121 -1.15 20.81 18.38
C ASN A 121 -1.61 20.28 19.75
N ASP A 122 -2.85 19.82 19.84
CA ASP A 122 -3.44 19.32 21.08
C ASP A 122 -3.11 17.84 21.28
N HIS A 123 -3.44 17.31 22.47
CA HIS A 123 -3.11 15.94 22.85
C HIS A 123 -3.62 14.90 21.84
N SER A 124 -4.90 14.99 21.44
CA SER A 124 -5.51 14.06 20.47
C SER A 124 -4.90 14.17 19.07
N GLY A 125 -4.53 15.38 18.64
CA GLY A 125 -3.86 15.59 17.35
C GLY A 125 -2.46 14.98 17.32
N LYS A 126 -1.66 15.21 18.36
CA LYS A 126 -0.34 14.59 18.53
C LYS A 126 -0.44 13.07 18.63
N ALA A 127 -1.43 12.55 19.36
CA ALA A 127 -1.67 11.11 19.46
C ALA A 127 -2.01 10.49 18.10
N LEU A 128 -2.88 11.14 17.30
CA LEU A 128 -3.19 10.68 15.95
C LEU A 128 -1.95 10.67 15.04
N ILE A 129 -1.13 11.73 15.09
CA ILE A 129 0.12 11.79 14.31
C ILE A 129 1.04 10.62 14.71
N ASN A 130 1.20 10.36 16.01
CA ASN A 130 2.01 9.24 16.50
C ASN A 130 1.46 7.87 16.03
N VAL A 131 0.14 7.69 16.00
CA VAL A 131 -0.49 6.50 15.45
C VAL A 131 -0.18 6.34 13.96
N LEU A 132 -0.25 7.43 13.18
CA LEU A 132 0.08 7.38 11.75
C LEU A 132 1.56 7.11 11.49
N GLU A 133 2.46 7.68 12.29
CA GLU A 133 3.92 7.47 12.18
C GLU A 133 4.34 6.04 12.55
N SER A 134 3.68 5.44 13.55
CA SER A 134 3.95 4.07 14.02
C SER A 134 3.22 2.99 13.22
N TYR A 135 2.27 3.36 12.36
CA TYR A 135 1.54 2.41 11.53
C TYR A 135 2.49 1.69 10.55
N PRO A 136 2.43 0.35 10.40
CA PRO A 136 3.34 -0.40 9.55
C PRO A 136 3.44 0.18 8.14
N ARG A 137 4.68 0.47 7.72
CA ARG A 137 4.94 1.22 6.49
C ARG A 137 4.38 0.54 5.25
N ASP A 138 4.62 -0.77 5.12
CA ASP A 138 4.11 -1.59 4.03
C ASP A 138 2.58 -1.53 3.92
N GLU A 139 1.89 -1.49 5.07
CA GLU A 139 0.45 -1.37 5.11
C GLU A 139 -0.02 0.03 4.76
N PHE A 140 0.66 1.08 5.24
CA PHE A 140 0.32 2.47 4.92
C PHE A 140 0.32 2.73 3.40
N PHE A 141 1.29 2.16 2.68
CA PHE A 141 1.33 2.22 1.22
C PHE A 141 0.09 1.58 0.57
N GLN A 142 -0.33 0.41 1.04
CA GLN A 142 -1.36 -0.40 0.39
C GLN A 142 -2.78 -0.02 0.80
N VAL A 143 -2.99 0.38 2.05
CA VAL A 143 -4.34 0.56 2.60
C VAL A 143 -5.03 1.81 2.02
N PRO A 144 -6.32 1.72 1.64
CA PRO A 144 -7.11 2.90 1.27
C PRO A 144 -7.34 3.83 2.45
N VAL A 145 -7.44 5.14 2.19
CA VAL A 145 -7.64 6.18 3.22
C VAL A 145 -8.83 5.89 4.15
N PRO A 146 -10.02 5.45 3.67
CA PRO A 146 -11.14 5.14 4.57
C PRO A 146 -10.83 4.04 5.59
N VAL A 147 -10.10 3.00 5.15
CA VAL A 147 -9.70 1.88 6.00
C VAL A 147 -8.60 2.32 6.97
N LEU A 148 -7.60 3.06 6.49
CA LEU A 148 -6.53 3.61 7.34
C LEU A 148 -7.09 4.52 8.43
N ARG A 149 -8.06 5.38 8.11
CA ARG A 149 -8.76 6.20 9.11
C ARG A 149 -9.46 5.36 10.17
N LYS A 150 -10.18 4.30 9.75
CA LYS A 150 -10.84 3.37 10.68
C LYS A 150 -9.81 2.68 11.58
N HIS A 151 -8.67 2.27 11.03
CA HIS A 151 -7.59 1.67 11.77
C HIS A 151 -6.97 2.66 12.75
N ALA A 152 -6.62 3.87 12.30
CA ALA A 152 -6.05 4.92 13.13
C ALA A 152 -6.95 5.27 14.32
N ASN A 153 -8.26 5.44 14.10
CA ASN A 153 -9.23 5.68 15.17
C ASN A 153 -9.32 4.49 16.14
N ALA A 154 -9.28 3.26 15.63
CA ALA A 154 -9.28 2.08 16.48
C ALA A 154 -8.03 2.00 17.36
N ILE A 155 -6.85 2.30 16.81
CA ILE A 155 -5.57 2.31 17.54
C ILE A 155 -5.55 3.44 18.57
N LEU A 156 -6.04 4.64 18.21
CA LEU A 156 -6.15 5.76 19.14
C LEU A 156 -7.01 5.38 20.36
N GLY A 157 -8.13 4.68 20.14
CA GLY A 157 -8.96 4.18 21.23
C GLY A 157 -8.29 3.12 22.13
N LEU A 158 -7.20 2.48 21.68
CA LEU A 158 -6.40 1.58 22.52
C LEU A 158 -5.46 2.32 23.46
N VAL A 159 -5.09 3.57 23.12
CA VAL A 159 -4.29 4.42 24.02
C VAL A 159 -5.10 4.77 25.26
N GLU A 160 -6.38 5.11 25.08
CA GLU A 160 -7.28 5.43 26.19
C GLU A 160 -7.79 4.19 26.93
N ARG A 161 -8.07 3.10 26.19
CA ARG A 161 -8.64 1.86 26.74
C ARG A 161 -7.89 0.65 26.18
N PRO A 162 -6.75 0.28 26.81
CA PRO A 162 -5.95 -0.86 26.39
C PRO A 162 -6.80 -2.15 26.37
N ARG A 163 -6.81 -2.81 25.21
CA ARG A 163 -7.46 -4.12 24.99
C ARG A 163 -6.86 -4.80 23.79
N ILE A 164 -7.03 -6.11 23.71
CA ILE A 164 -6.64 -6.87 22.52
C ILE A 164 -7.50 -6.41 21.34
N ARG A 165 -6.86 -6.15 20.19
CA ARG A 165 -7.54 -5.75 18.96
C ARG A 165 -6.83 -6.31 17.74
N ALA A 166 -7.57 -6.94 16.85
CA ALA A 166 -7.11 -7.28 15.52
C ALA A 166 -7.71 -6.31 14.50
N LEU A 167 -6.87 -5.77 13.62
CA LEU A 167 -7.27 -4.96 12.47
C LEU A 167 -6.94 -5.73 11.21
N VAL A 168 -7.96 -6.14 10.48
CA VAL A 168 -7.84 -7.03 9.31
C VAL A 168 -8.11 -6.25 8.04
N ARG A 169 -7.29 -6.48 7.03
CA ARG A 169 -7.47 -5.95 5.68
C ARG A 169 -7.17 -7.06 4.67
N ALA A 170 -8.16 -7.39 3.84
CA ALA A 170 -7.89 -8.14 2.62
C ALA A 170 -7.22 -7.23 1.59
N ASP A 171 -6.22 -7.75 0.90
CA ASP A 171 -5.63 -7.08 -0.24
C ASP A 171 -6.66 -6.87 -1.34
N GLN A 172 -6.54 -5.77 -2.09
CA GLN A 172 -7.48 -5.45 -3.16
C GLN A 172 -7.52 -6.53 -4.23
N PHE A 173 -6.42 -7.29 -4.40
CA PHE A 173 -6.30 -8.40 -5.35
C PHE A 173 -6.68 -9.77 -4.76
N ASP A 174 -7.17 -9.83 -3.52
CA ASP A 174 -7.55 -11.08 -2.82
C ASP A 174 -6.43 -12.13 -2.75
N ARG A 175 -5.17 -11.66 -2.71
CA ARG A 175 -3.97 -12.52 -2.67
C ARG A 175 -3.34 -12.60 -1.29
N PHE A 176 -3.60 -11.61 -0.45
CA PHE A 176 -3.02 -11.47 0.86
C PHE A 176 -4.07 -10.95 1.85
N VAL A 177 -3.92 -11.35 3.10
CA VAL A 177 -4.64 -10.75 4.22
C VAL A 177 -3.60 -10.19 5.17
N SER A 178 -3.77 -8.92 5.57
CA SER A 178 -2.96 -8.29 6.59
C SER A 178 -3.74 -8.23 7.90
N ILE A 179 -3.09 -8.63 8.99
CA ILE A 179 -3.67 -8.63 10.33
C ILE A 179 -2.70 -7.92 11.26
N LEU A 180 -3.09 -6.73 11.75
CA LEU A 180 -2.37 -6.03 12.80
C LEU A 180 -3.01 -6.38 14.13
N VAL A 181 -2.25 -7.06 15.00
CA VAL A 181 -2.70 -7.43 16.34
C VAL A 181 -2.05 -6.51 17.37
N PHE A 182 -2.88 -5.86 18.18
CA PHE A 182 -2.45 -5.07 19.33
C PHE A 182 -2.72 -5.86 20.59
N VAL A 183 -1.68 -6.07 21.40
CA VAL A 183 -1.74 -6.75 22.68
C VAL A 183 -1.25 -5.78 23.75
N PRO A 184 -2.04 -5.52 24.80
CA PRO A 184 -1.60 -4.72 25.94
C PRO A 184 -0.36 -5.36 26.60
N ARG A 185 0.62 -4.54 26.99
CA ARG A 185 1.92 -5.02 27.51
C ARG A 185 1.77 -5.83 28.80
N ASP A 186 0.78 -5.49 29.63
CA ASP A 186 0.39 -6.21 30.85
C ASP A 186 -0.13 -7.63 30.61
N ARG A 187 -0.49 -7.95 29.36
CA ARG A 187 -0.85 -9.32 28.93
C ARG A 187 0.26 -10.02 28.15
N TYR A 188 1.41 -9.39 28.03
CA TYR A 188 2.56 -9.93 27.32
C TYR A 188 3.58 -10.43 28.35
N ASP A 189 3.38 -11.66 28.81
CA ASP A 189 4.41 -12.36 29.59
C ASP A 189 5.49 -12.86 28.64
N SER A 190 6.65 -12.22 28.66
CA SER A 190 7.86 -12.79 28.08
C SER A 190 8.34 -13.91 29.01
N VAL A 191 8.09 -15.15 28.61
CA VAL A 191 8.78 -16.33 29.17
C VAL A 191 10.21 -16.37 28.64
#